data_AF-A0A084D5X7-F1
#
_entry.id   AF-A0A084D5X7-F1
#
_cell.length_a   1.000
_cell.length_b   1.000
_cell.length_c   1.000
_cell.angle_alpha   90.00
_cell.angle_beta   90.00
_cell.angle_gamma   90.00
#
_symmetry.space_group_name_H-M   'P 1'
#
loop_
_entity.id
_entity.type
_entity.pdbx_description
1 polymer ?
#
loop_
_entity_poly.entity_id
_entity_poly.type
_entity_poly.pdbx_seq_one_letter_code
_entity_poly.pdbx_strand_id
1 'polypeptide(L)' 'MQQHSGDIVLEQRVSIPEADVLCCRYKGERFNVKFDLDYGVSVDRVGKLSGDDVAEIIRWLTKEAG' A
#
# COMPACT_ATOMS: atom_id res chain seq x y z
N MET A 1 -10.97 10.81 10.66
CA MET A 1 -10.90 10.31 9.27
C MET A 1 -10.17 11.38 8.45
N GLN A 2 -8.84 11.38 8.47
CA GLN A 2 -8.05 12.39 7.75
C GLN A 2 -7.82 11.88 6.33
N GLN A 3 -8.66 12.33 5.39
CA GLN A 3 -8.43 12.15 3.95
C GLN A 3 -7.36 13.16 3.52
N HIS A 4 -6.13 12.71 3.35
CA HIS A 4 -5.10 13.48 2.67
C HIS A 4 -5.04 13.07 1.19
N SER A 5 -4.91 14.11 0.37
CA SER A 5 -4.90 14.14 -1.09
C SER A 5 -4.25 12.92 -1.76
N GLY A 6 -5.07 12.13 -2.46
CA GLY A 6 -4.62 11.10 -3.40
C GLY A 6 -5.18 9.70 -3.14
N ASP A 7 -6.51 9.53 -3.05
CA ASP A 7 -7.32 8.29 -3.13
C ASP A 7 -6.85 6.99 -2.44
N ILE A 8 -5.76 6.98 -1.68
CA ILE A 8 -5.27 5.80 -0.95
C ILE A 8 -6.03 5.72 0.36
N VAL A 9 -6.86 4.68 0.47
CA VAL A 9 -7.62 4.35 1.67
C VAL A 9 -7.04 3.08 2.27
N LEU A 10 -6.57 3.15 3.52
CA LEU A 10 -6.25 1.95 4.29
C LEU A 10 -7.55 1.26 4.70
N GLU A 11 -7.84 0.10 4.14
CA GLU A 11 -9.03 -0.69 4.50
C GLU A 11 -8.77 -1.51 5.76
N GLN A 12 -7.58 -2.14 5.85
CA GLN A 12 -7.26 -3.04 6.96
C GLN A 12 -5.75 -3.10 7.18
N ARG A 13 -5.35 -3.33 8.44
CA ARG A 13 -3.99 -3.77 8.79
C ARG A 13 -4.07 -5.16 9.41
N VAL A 14 -3.25 -6.07 8.92
CA VAL A 14 -3.11 -7.44 9.43
C VAL A 14 -1.65 -7.63 9.80
N SER A 15 -1.38 -8.04 11.04
CA SER A 15 -0.03 -8.36 11.49
C SER A 15 0.07 -9.87 11.64
N ILE A 16 1.08 -10.46 11.01
CA ILE A 16 1.50 -11.85 11.19
C ILE A 16 2.92 -11.84 11.79
N PRO A 17 3.40 -12.94 12.40
CA PRO A 17 4.71 -12.97 13.05
C PRO A 17 5.87 -12.53 12.15
N GLU A 18 5.78 -12.83 10.85
CA GLU A 18 6.82 -12.59 9.85
C GLU A 18 6.66 -11.25 9.11
N ALA A 19 5.48 -10.62 9.16
CA ALA A 19 5.18 -9.43 8.37
C ALA A 19 3.98 -8.61 8.86
N ASP A 20 4.01 -7.31 8.63
CA ASP A 20 2.82 -6.45 8.65
C ASP A 20 2.26 -6.30 7.23
N VAL A 21 0.96 -6.50 7.06
CA VAL A 21 0.27 -6.34 5.79
C VAL A 21 -0.76 -5.21 5.90
N LEU A 22 -0.60 -4.17 5.08
CA LEU A 22 -1.57 -3.10 4.91
C LEU A 22 -2.40 -3.37 3.66
N CYS A 23 -3.70 -3.61 3.85
CA CYS A 23 -4.66 -3.74 2.76
C CYS A 23 -5.20 -2.34 2.44
N CYS A 24 -4.87 -1.84 1.25
CA CYS A 24 -5.20 -0.50 0.81
C CYS A 24 -6.06 -0.53 -0.46
N ARG A 25 -6.71 0.59 -0.72
CA ARG A 25 -7.46 0.84 -1.94
C ARG A 25 -7.01 2.15 -2.56
N TYR A 26 -6.84 2.18 -3.87
CA TYR A 26 -6.50 3.37 -4.64
C TYR A 26 -7.36 3.41 -5.91
N LYS A 27 -8.06 4.53 -6.14
CA LYS A 27 -9.02 4.69 -7.26
C LYS A 27 -10.05 3.56 -7.37
N GLY A 28 -10.43 2.96 -6.24
CA GLY A 28 -11.36 1.82 -6.20
C GLY A 28 -10.70 0.44 -6.29
N GLU A 29 -9.45 0.35 -6.72
CA GLU A 29 -8.70 -0.91 -6.86
C GLU A 29 -7.89 -1.24 -5.61
N ARG A 30 -7.82 -2.53 -5.26
CA ARG A 30 -7.10 -3.00 -4.07
C ARG A 30 -5.63 -3.29 -4.34
N PHE A 31 -4.81 -2.97 -3.36
CA PHE A 31 -3.41 -3.35 -3.29
C PHE A 31 -3.01 -3.61 -1.84
N ASN A 32 -2.04 -4.49 -1.66
CA ASN A 32 -1.48 -4.79 -0.35
C ASN A 32 -0.04 -4.29 -0.28
N VAL A 33 0.33 -3.71 0.86
CA VAL A 33 1.73 -3.42 1.17
C VAL A 33 2.15 -4.37 2.27
N LYS A 34 3.12 -5.24 1.98
CA LYS A 34 3.69 -6.16 2.96
C LYS A 34 5.03 -5.60 3.43
N PHE A 35 5.16 -5.43 4.74
CA PHE A 35 6.39 -5.12 5.44
C PHE A 35 6.90 -6.44 6.02
N ASP A 36 7.68 -7.14 5.23
CA ASP A 36 8.27 -8.40 5.63
C ASP A 36 9.56 -8.13 6.43
N LEU A 37 9.71 -8.80 7.57
CA LEU A 37 10.84 -8.59 8.46
C LEU A 37 12.16 -9.14 7.88
N ASP A 38 12.08 -10.13 6.98
CA ASP A 38 13.23 -10.79 6.36
C ASP A 38 13.55 -10.23 4.96
N TYR A 39 12.53 -9.76 4.23
CA TYR A 39 12.63 -9.37 2.82
C TYR A 39 12.34 -7.89 2.54
N GLY A 40 11.90 -7.12 3.53
CA GLY A 40 11.61 -5.68 3.40
C GLY A 40 10.21 -5.37 2.88
N VAL A 41 10.01 -4.17 2.32
CA VAL A 41 8.69 -3.71 1.87
C VAL A 41 8.40 -4.18 0.44
N SER A 42 7.19 -4.70 0.21
CA SER A 42 6.70 -5.12 -1.11
C SER A 42 5.27 -4.66 -1.33
N VAL A 43 4.93 -4.31 -2.58
CA VAL A 43 3.58 -3.91 -2.99
C VAL A 43 2.99 -4.99 -3.89
N ASP A 44 1.92 -5.60 -3.43
CA ASP A 44 1.18 -6.63 -4.15
C ASP A 44 -0.11 -6.03 -4.73
N ARG A 45 -0.28 -6.14 -6.06
CA ARG A 45 -1.46 -5.63 -6.76
C ARG A 45 -2.54 -6.69 -6.77
N VAL A 46 -3.68 -6.40 -6.16
CA VAL A 46 -4.84 -7.32 -6.14
C VAL A 46 -5.79 -7.04 -7.30
N GLY A 47 -5.79 -5.80 -7.82
CA GLY A 47 -6.63 -5.35 -8.93
C GLY A 47 -5.88 -5.00 -10.22
N LYS A 48 -6.57 -4.29 -11.12
CA LYS A 48 -6.08 -3.81 -12.41
C LYS A 48 -5.30 -2.50 -12.29
N LEU A 49 -4.41 -2.41 -11.30
CA LEU A 49 -3.52 -1.25 -11.19
C LEU A 49 -2.49 -1.29 -12.32
N SER A 50 -2.37 -0.18 -13.04
CA SER A 50 -1.35 -0.01 -14.07
C SER A 50 0.03 0.20 -13.44
N GLY A 51 1.10 0.06 -14.23
CA GLY A 51 2.45 0.33 -13.75
C GLY A 51 2.64 1.79 -13.27
N ASP A 52 1.92 2.73 -13.89
CA ASP A 52 1.93 4.15 -13.50
C ASP A 52 1.23 4.37 -12.15
N ASP A 53 0.08 3.72 -11.94
CA ASP A 53 -0.62 3.75 -10.65
C ASP A 53 0.25 3.18 -9.51
N VAL A 54 0.95 2.06 -9.77
CA VAL A 54 1.89 1.47 -8.79
C VAL A 54 3.04 2.41 -8.50
N ALA A 55 3.61 3.07 -9.51
CA ALA A 55 4.67 4.05 -9.33
C ALA A 55 4.20 5.24 -8.48
N GLU A 56 2.97 5.71 -8.68
CA GLU A 56 2.38 6.78 -7.87
C GLU A 56 2.18 6.35 -6.41
N ILE A 57 1.67 5.13 -6.18
CA ILE A 57 1.51 4.55 -4.84
C ILE A 57 2.87 4.46 -4.13
N ILE A 58 3.91 3.93 -4.80
CA ILE A 58 5.26 3.83 -4.22
C ILE A 58 5.81 5.22 -3.89
N ARG A 59 5.64 6.19 -4.80
CA ARG A 59 6.07 7.57 -4.57
C ARG A 59 5.39 8.18 -3.35
N TRP A 60 4.09 7.94 -3.18
CA TRP A 60 3.34 8.40 -2.01
C TRP A 60 3.86 7.76 -0.72
N LEU A 61 4.01 6.44 -0.69
CA LEU A 61 4.55 5.69 0.46
C LEU A 61 5.94 6.18 0.87
N THR A 62 6.78 6.53 -0.11
CA THR A 62 8.15 7.03 0.15
C THR A 62 8.14 8.47 0.67
N LYS A 63 7.16 9.29 0.26
CA LYS A 63 7.06 10.71 0.66
C LYS A 63 6.57 10.89 2.09
N GLU A 64 5.70 10.02 2.59
CA GLU A 64 5.18 10.05 3.97
C GLU A 64 6.14 9.40 5.00
N ALA A 65 7.19 8.74 4.54
CA ALA A 65 8.23 8.14 5.39
C ALA A 65 9.39 9.10 5.73
N GLY A 66 9.29 10.37 5.33
CA GLY A 66 10.30 11.42 5.57
C GLY A 66 9.92 12.42 6.64
#